data_AF-A0A940ZD83-F1
#
_entry.id   AF-A0A940ZD83-F1
#
_cell.length_a   1.000
_cell.length_b   1.000
_cell.length_c   1.000
_cell.angle_alpha   90.00
_cell.angle_beta   90.00
_cell.angle_gamma   90.00
#
_symmetry.space_group_name_H-M   'P 1'
#
loop_
_entity.id
_entity.type
_entity.pdbx_description
1 polymer ?
#
loop_
_entity_poly.entity_id
_entity_poly.type
_entity_poly.pdbx_seq_one_letter_code
_entity_poly.pdbx_strand_id
1 'polypeptide(L)'
;MGEDFKIIIDNEEDLLTAEGELQANASKTEVDPSSLPQELLQDSGMESTPEQSQQISQKIGHLSVPQKIRLATLGNRPTRNTLIRDPNKVIALAVLRSPKITENEVIGYALQKNLHEEVLQEIARHKIWIKNYQIKLAVVSNPKTPLATAMKFLDHLHDKDLQSLSRNKNISSVLARTAGRTLIKRKG
;
A
#
# COMPACT_ATOMS: atom_id res chain seq x y z
N MET A 1 -22.42 -6.57 18.03
CA MET A 1 -21.49 -6.01 19.03
C MET A 1 -20.34 -5.42 18.22
N GLY A 2 -20.48 -4.15 17.85
CA GLY A 2 -19.51 -3.46 17.01
C GLY A 2 -18.47 -2.83 17.92
N GLU A 3 -17.22 -3.26 17.80
CA GLU A 3 -16.14 -2.69 18.58
C GLU A 3 -15.57 -1.48 17.84
N ASP A 4 -15.56 -0.37 18.57
CA ASP A 4 -15.01 0.93 18.21
C ASP A 4 -13.53 0.82 17.82
N PHE A 5 -13.24 0.87 16.52
CA PHE A 5 -11.90 1.16 16.03
C PHE A 5 -11.60 2.65 16.19
N LYS A 6 -11.28 3.04 17.43
CA LYS A 6 -10.74 4.36 17.74
C LYS A 6 -9.36 4.48 17.09
N ILE A 7 -9.32 5.21 15.99
CA ILE A 7 -8.10 5.62 15.29
C ILE A 7 -7.26 6.46 16.27
N ILE A 8 -6.20 5.86 16.81
CA ILE A 8 -5.17 6.56 17.59
C ILE A 8 -4.12 7.05 16.58
N ILE A 9 -4.23 8.32 16.17
CA ILE A 9 -3.20 9.05 15.40
C ILE A 9 -2.37 9.85 16.41
N ASP A 10 -1.27 9.26 16.89
CA ASP A 10 -0.32 9.92 17.78
C ASP A 10 0.89 10.45 16.99
N ASN A 11 0.70 11.45 16.12
CA ASN A 11 1.73 12.44 15.75
C ASN A 11 1.19 13.45 14.71
N GLU A 12 0.98 14.68 15.17
CA GLU A 12 0.38 15.80 14.43
C GLU A 12 1.33 16.46 13.41
N GLU A 13 2.65 16.30 13.52
CA GLU A 13 3.61 17.11 12.75
C GLU A 13 4.08 16.54 11.39
N ASP A 14 4.06 15.23 11.18
CA ASP A 14 4.45 14.62 9.88
C ASP A 14 3.30 14.62 8.85
N LEU A 15 2.07 14.87 9.31
CA LEU A 15 0.87 14.93 8.49
C LEU A 15 0.82 16.22 7.63
N LEU A 16 1.34 17.35 8.16
CA LEU A 16 1.20 18.68 7.56
C LEU A 16 1.81 18.84 6.15
N THR A 17 2.87 18.11 5.80
CA THR A 17 3.54 18.31 4.51
C THR A 17 2.85 17.55 3.37
N ALA A 18 2.25 16.39 3.65
CA ALA A 18 1.46 15.63 2.68
C ALA A 18 -0.02 16.08 2.65
N GLU A 19 -0.50 16.68 3.73
CA GLU A 19 -1.82 17.33 3.79
C GLU A 19 -1.85 18.61 2.97
N GLY A 20 -0.79 19.43 2.97
CA GLY A 20 -0.76 20.72 2.29
C GLY A 20 -1.00 20.65 0.76
N GLU A 21 -0.47 19.63 0.09
CA GLU A 21 -0.67 19.45 -1.37
C GLU A 21 -2.03 18.81 -1.72
N LEU A 22 -2.62 18.04 -0.81
CA LEU A 22 -3.87 17.30 -1.05
C LEU A 22 -5.10 18.06 -0.55
N GLN A 23 -5.00 18.85 0.52
CA GLN A 23 -6.09 19.72 1.00
C GLN A 23 -6.43 20.79 -0.04
N ALA A 24 -5.46 21.30 -0.78
CA ALA A 24 -5.68 22.22 -1.89
C ALA A 24 -6.53 21.61 -3.04
N ASN A 25 -6.57 20.28 -3.15
CA ASN A 25 -7.31 19.57 -4.20
C ASN A 25 -8.60 18.91 -3.69
N ALA A 26 -8.67 18.56 -2.40
CA ALA A 26 -9.86 18.02 -1.75
C ALA A 26 -10.92 19.11 -1.48
N SER A 27 -10.50 20.36 -1.27
CA SER A 27 -11.41 21.48 -0.99
C SER A 27 -12.10 22.08 -2.22
N LYS A 28 -11.96 21.48 -3.42
CA LYS A 28 -12.57 21.99 -4.66
C LYS A 28 -13.49 21.03 -5.41
N THR A 29 -13.66 19.79 -4.95
CA THR A 29 -14.59 18.87 -5.61
C THR A 29 -15.26 17.97 -4.59
N GLU A 30 -16.38 18.44 -4.04
CA GLU A 30 -17.34 17.58 -3.34
C GLU A 30 -17.92 16.59 -4.36
N VAL A 31 -17.26 15.45 -4.54
CA VAL A 31 -17.80 14.36 -5.33
C VAL A 31 -18.87 13.70 -4.48
N ASP A 32 -20.13 13.95 -4.82
CA ASP A 32 -21.26 13.35 -4.14
C ASP A 32 -21.16 11.81 -4.21
N PRO A 33 -21.18 11.10 -3.07
CA PRO A 33 -21.04 9.63 -3.04
C PRO A 33 -22.08 8.87 -3.87
N SER A 34 -23.26 9.46 -4.16
CA SER A 34 -24.29 8.85 -5.00
C SER A 34 -23.96 8.87 -6.49
N SER A 35 -22.99 9.69 -6.91
CA SER A 35 -22.49 9.72 -8.30
C SER A 35 -21.52 8.58 -8.62
N LEU A 36 -21.10 7.80 -7.62
CA LEU A 36 -20.19 6.67 -7.79
C LEU A 36 -20.96 5.39 -8.11
N PRO A 37 -20.43 4.50 -8.98
CA PRO A 37 -21.06 3.22 -9.24
C PRO A 37 -21.19 2.39 -7.96
N GLN A 38 -22.42 2.17 -7.47
CA GLN A 38 -22.68 1.47 -6.20
C GLN A 38 -22.15 0.03 -6.15
N GLU A 39 -22.04 -0.62 -7.31
CA GLU A 39 -21.44 -1.95 -7.44
C GLU A 39 -19.94 -1.98 -7.05
N LEU A 40 -19.24 -0.84 -7.17
CA LEU A 40 -17.84 -0.70 -6.75
C LEU A 40 -17.72 -0.38 -5.25
N LEU A 41 -18.84 -0.09 -4.57
CA LEU A 41 -18.90 0.20 -3.13
C LEU A 41 -19.38 -1.01 -2.32
N GLN A 42 -20.21 -1.87 -2.91
CA GLN A 42 -20.70 -3.09 -2.27
C GLN A 42 -19.63 -4.19 -2.33
N ASP A 43 -19.32 -4.77 -1.18
CA ASP A 43 -18.42 -5.90 -1.06
C ASP A 43 -19.28 -7.16 -1.01
N SER A 44 -19.38 -7.87 -2.13
CA SER A 44 -20.19 -9.08 -2.26
C SER A 44 -19.56 -10.30 -1.55
N GLY A 45 -18.42 -10.13 -0.86
CA GLY A 45 -17.75 -11.18 -0.08
C GLY A 45 -17.14 -12.32 -0.89
N MET A 46 -17.35 -12.34 -2.21
CA MET A 46 -16.83 -13.34 -3.13
C MET A 46 -15.57 -12.85 -3.85
N GLU A 47 -14.64 -13.79 -4.05
CA GLU A 47 -13.47 -13.58 -4.89
C GLU A 47 -13.92 -13.17 -6.29
N SER A 48 -13.46 -12.02 -6.76
CA SER A 48 -13.89 -11.48 -8.05
C SER A 48 -13.34 -12.35 -9.17
N THR A 49 -14.19 -12.76 -10.11
CA THR A 49 -13.75 -13.48 -11.30
C THR A 49 -12.81 -12.60 -12.14
N PRO A 50 -11.95 -13.18 -13.00
CA PRO A 50 -11.12 -12.39 -13.92
C PRO A 50 -11.98 -11.47 -14.81
N GLU A 51 -13.18 -11.90 -15.19
CA GLU A 51 -14.13 -11.11 -15.97
C GLU A 51 -14.63 -9.89 -15.19
N GLN A 52 -15.01 -10.09 -13.91
CA GLN A 52 -15.42 -8.99 -13.02
C GLN A 52 -14.27 -8.00 -12.81
N SER A 53 -13.04 -8.47 -12.66
CA SER A 53 -11.86 -7.62 -12.52
C SER A 53 -11.63 -6.74 -13.76
N GLN A 54 -11.85 -7.29 -14.95
CA GLN A 54 -11.74 -6.56 -16.20
C GLN A 54 -12.86 -5.52 -16.35
N GLN A 55 -14.10 -5.88 -15.97
CA GLN A 55 -15.23 -4.94 -15.96
C GLN A 55 -15.01 -3.78 -14.97
N ILE A 56 -14.51 -4.07 -13.76
CA ILE A 56 -14.15 -3.04 -12.76
C ILE A 56 -13.10 -2.09 -13.34
N SER A 57 -12.05 -2.64 -13.96
CA SER A 57 -10.97 -1.84 -14.56
C SER A 57 -11.48 -0.93 -15.68
N GLN A 58 -12.38 -1.44 -16.55
CA GLN A 58 -13.00 -0.64 -17.61
C GLN A 58 -13.86 0.48 -17.02
N LYS A 59 -14.72 0.18 -16.02
CA LYS A 59 -15.57 1.17 -15.35
C LYS A 59 -14.74 2.28 -14.69
N ILE A 60 -13.68 1.91 -13.98
CA ILE A 60 -12.74 2.87 -13.37
C ILE A 60 -12.08 3.75 -14.44
N GLY A 61 -11.79 3.21 -15.62
CA GLY A 61 -11.20 3.94 -16.74
C GLY A 61 -12.03 5.14 -17.21
N HIS A 62 -13.36 5.09 -17.06
CA HIS A 62 -14.28 6.18 -17.44
C HIS A 62 -14.48 7.24 -16.34
N LEU A 63 -13.94 7.05 -15.14
CA LEU A 63 -14.12 7.97 -14.02
C LEU A 63 -13.11 9.13 -14.08
N SER A 64 -13.55 10.31 -13.63
CA SER A 64 -12.68 11.47 -13.43
C SER A 64 -11.70 11.24 -12.27
N VAL A 65 -10.58 11.98 -12.26
CA VAL A 65 -9.57 11.89 -11.18
C VAL A 65 -10.19 12.08 -9.78
N PRO A 66 -11.05 13.10 -9.52
CA PRO A 66 -11.69 13.24 -8.21
C PRO A 66 -12.58 12.05 -7.83
N GLN A 67 -13.34 11.51 -8.78
CA GLN A 67 -14.17 10.32 -8.55
C GLN A 67 -13.31 9.11 -8.20
N LYS A 68 -12.19 8.91 -8.90
CA LYS A 68 -11.24 7.82 -8.58
C LYS A 68 -10.63 7.97 -7.20
N ILE A 69 -10.27 9.19 -6.78
CA ILE A 69 -9.76 9.46 -5.42
C ILE A 69 -10.83 9.09 -4.39
N ARG A 70 -12.08 9.54 -4.60
CA ARG A 70 -13.18 9.23 -3.68
C ARG A 70 -13.46 7.72 -3.62
N LEU A 71 -13.41 7.06 -4.78
CA LEU A 71 -13.59 5.63 -4.91
C LEU A 71 -12.43 4.82 -4.30
N ALA A 72 -11.19 5.34 -4.34
CA ALA A 72 -10.04 4.71 -3.70
C ALA A 72 -10.22 4.58 -2.18
N THR A 73 -10.85 5.59 -1.56
CA THR A 73 -11.11 5.58 -0.12
C THR A 73 -12.35 4.76 0.27
N LEU A 74 -13.42 4.79 -0.54
CA LEU A 74 -14.72 4.19 -0.18
C LEU A 74 -15.00 2.82 -0.83
N GLY A 75 -14.25 2.48 -1.88
CA GLY A 75 -14.50 1.32 -2.73
C GLY A 75 -14.27 -0.02 -2.04
N ASN A 76 -14.81 -1.06 -2.67
CA ASN A 76 -14.63 -2.46 -2.29
C ASN A 76 -13.20 -2.95 -2.57
N ARG A 77 -12.87 -4.13 -2.05
CA ARG A 77 -11.53 -4.74 -2.17
C ARG A 77 -11.01 -4.83 -3.62
N PRO A 78 -11.77 -5.33 -4.62
CA PRO A 78 -11.26 -5.41 -6.00
C PRO A 78 -11.07 -4.05 -6.66
N THR A 79 -11.90 -3.06 -6.31
CA THR A 79 -11.74 -1.67 -6.76
C THR A 79 -10.45 -1.07 -6.21
N ARG A 80 -10.17 -1.23 -4.91
CA ARG A 80 -8.92 -0.79 -4.30
C ARG A 80 -7.69 -1.45 -4.92
N ASN A 81 -7.75 -2.76 -5.16
CA ASN A 81 -6.66 -3.51 -5.82
C ASN A 81 -6.41 -3.06 -7.26
N THR A 82 -7.40 -2.47 -7.93
CA THR A 82 -7.23 -1.86 -9.25
C THR A 82 -6.64 -0.45 -9.14
N LEU A 83 -7.19 0.37 -8.24
CA LEU A 83 -6.79 1.78 -8.05
C LEU A 83 -5.39 1.96 -7.47
N ILE A 84 -4.89 1.00 -6.68
CA ILE A 84 -3.52 1.05 -6.14
C ILE A 84 -2.45 1.08 -7.24
N ARG A 85 -2.79 0.56 -8.44
CA ARG A 85 -1.92 0.51 -9.62
C ARG A 85 -2.20 1.65 -10.62
N ASP A 86 -3.07 2.60 -10.27
CA ASP A 86 -3.39 3.73 -11.15
C ASP A 86 -2.11 4.56 -11.41
N PRO A 87 -1.85 5.01 -12.65
CA PRO A 87 -0.65 5.78 -12.98
C PRO A 87 -0.49 7.06 -12.13
N ASN A 88 -1.59 7.63 -11.62
CA ASN A 88 -1.54 8.77 -10.74
C ASN A 88 -1.28 8.36 -9.29
N LYS A 89 -0.10 8.77 -8.77
CA LYS A 89 0.32 8.51 -7.39
C LYS A 89 -0.70 8.98 -6.34
N VAL A 90 -1.45 10.05 -6.60
CA VAL A 90 -2.44 10.59 -5.67
C VAL A 90 -3.58 9.60 -5.45
N ILE A 91 -4.02 8.92 -6.52
CA ILE A 91 -5.07 7.89 -6.44
C ILE A 91 -4.54 6.67 -5.69
N ALA A 92 -3.32 6.23 -6.01
CA ALA A 92 -2.70 5.10 -5.34
C ALA A 92 -2.53 5.34 -3.82
N LEU A 93 -2.06 6.52 -3.42
CA LEU A 93 -1.94 6.89 -2.00
C LEU A 93 -3.30 7.02 -1.31
N ALA A 94 -4.34 7.48 -2.01
CA ALA A 94 -5.69 7.56 -1.47
C ALA A 94 -6.28 6.18 -1.09
N VAL A 95 -5.84 5.10 -1.75
CA VAL A 95 -6.25 3.72 -1.40
C VAL A 95 -5.76 3.34 0.00
N LEU A 96 -4.52 3.72 0.36
CA LEU A 96 -3.94 3.41 1.67
C LEU A 96 -4.67 4.11 2.83
N ARG A 97 -5.38 5.20 2.54
CA ARG A 97 -6.20 5.94 3.51
C ARG A 97 -7.61 5.37 3.68
N SER A 98 -7.96 4.29 2.98
CA SER A 98 -9.27 3.66 3.13
C SER A 98 -9.40 3.03 4.52
N PRO A 99 -10.49 3.33 5.27
CA PRO A 99 -10.72 2.70 6.58
C PRO A 99 -11.03 1.20 6.48
N LYS A 100 -11.34 0.70 5.28
CA LYS A 100 -11.66 -0.71 5.01
C LYS A 100 -10.45 -1.53 4.57
N ILE A 101 -9.25 -0.96 4.56
CA ILE A 101 -8.04 -1.68 4.16
C ILE A 101 -7.62 -2.67 5.24
N THR A 102 -7.33 -3.90 4.84
CA THR A 102 -6.87 -4.96 5.74
C THR A 102 -5.36 -5.17 5.63
N GLU A 103 -4.72 -5.72 6.67
CA GLU A 103 -3.29 -6.04 6.62
C GLU A 103 -2.93 -7.01 5.48
N ASN A 104 -3.81 -7.97 5.18
CA ASN A 104 -3.62 -8.89 4.05
C ASN A 104 -3.59 -8.18 2.70
N GLU A 105 -4.39 -7.12 2.52
CA GLU A 105 -4.31 -6.28 1.33
C GLU A 105 -2.99 -5.52 1.28
N VAL A 106 -2.55 -4.95 2.41
CA VAL A 106 -1.27 -4.21 2.49
C VAL A 106 -0.09 -5.11 2.16
N ILE A 107 -0.06 -6.36 2.65
CA ILE A 107 0.94 -7.36 2.26
C ILE A 107 0.89 -7.59 0.75
N GLY A 108 -0.31 -7.79 0.21
CA GLY A 108 -0.53 -7.97 -1.23
C GLY A 108 -0.02 -6.80 -2.06
N TYR A 109 -0.25 -5.56 -1.61
CA TYR A 109 0.25 -4.35 -2.26
C TYR A 109 1.77 -4.25 -2.15
N ALA A 110 2.35 -4.47 -0.97
CA ALA A 110 3.79 -4.42 -0.76
C ALA A 110 4.57 -5.45 -1.59
N LEU A 111 3.95 -6.56 -2.02
CA LEU A 111 4.56 -7.55 -2.92
C LEU A 111 4.48 -7.18 -4.41
N GLN A 112 3.67 -6.20 -4.78
CA GLN A 112 3.45 -5.81 -6.18
C GLN A 112 4.61 -4.97 -6.72
N LYS A 113 5.20 -5.41 -7.84
CA LYS A 113 6.37 -4.75 -8.47
C LYS A 113 6.02 -3.53 -9.33
N ASN A 114 4.73 -3.28 -9.56
CA ASN A 114 4.21 -2.23 -10.44
C ASN A 114 3.64 -1.03 -9.67
N LEU A 115 3.87 -0.95 -8.36
CA LEU A 115 3.44 0.19 -7.55
C LEU A 115 4.46 1.32 -7.56
N HIS A 116 3.99 2.53 -7.27
CA HIS A 116 4.83 3.70 -7.05
C HIS A 116 5.67 3.52 -5.80
N GLU A 117 6.89 4.06 -5.83
CA GLU A 117 7.80 4.07 -4.70
C GLU A 117 7.16 4.69 -3.45
N GLU A 118 6.40 5.78 -3.63
CA GLU A 118 5.75 6.48 -2.52
C GLU A 118 4.70 5.64 -1.78
N VAL A 119 4.04 4.71 -2.47
CA VAL A 119 3.09 3.79 -1.82
C VAL A 119 3.85 2.87 -0.86
N LEU A 120 5.01 2.37 -1.25
CA LEU A 120 5.85 1.53 -0.40
C LEU A 120 6.47 2.32 0.75
N GLN A 121 6.83 3.58 0.51
CA GLN A 121 7.29 4.48 1.58
C GLN A 121 6.18 4.75 2.61
N GLU A 122 4.96 5.01 2.16
CA GLU A 122 3.82 5.25 3.04
C GLU A 122 3.51 4.01 3.90
N ILE A 123 3.52 2.82 3.28
CA ILE A 123 3.36 1.55 4.01
C ILE A 123 4.48 1.38 5.05
N ALA A 124 5.73 1.72 4.70
CA ALA A 124 6.87 1.63 5.59
C ALA A 124 6.83 2.61 6.78
N ARG A 125 6.21 3.78 6.61
CA ARG A 125 6.05 4.81 7.65
C ARG A 125 4.89 4.50 8.59
N HIS A 126 3.92 3.68 8.16
CA HIS A 126 2.75 3.36 8.97
C HIS A 126 3.10 2.48 10.18
N LYS A 127 3.08 3.08 11.38
CA LYS A 127 3.52 2.47 12.65
C LYS A 127 2.81 1.15 13.01
N ILE A 128 1.55 0.98 12.61
CA ILE A 128 0.78 -0.24 12.89
C ILE A 128 1.21 -1.36 11.94
N TRP A 129 1.27 -1.08 10.64
CA TRP A 129 1.55 -2.08 9.61
C TRP A 129 2.98 -2.59 9.69
N ILE A 130 3.94 -1.71 9.98
CA ILE A 130 5.36 -2.11 10.01
C ILE A 130 5.71 -3.02 11.20
N LYS A 131 4.86 -3.08 12.24
CA LYS A 131 4.98 -4.06 13.32
C LYS A 131 4.73 -5.48 12.81
N ASN A 132 3.87 -5.64 11.79
CA ASN A 132 3.63 -6.93 11.16
C ASN A 132 4.87 -7.37 10.36
N TYR A 133 5.42 -8.53 10.75
CA TYR A 133 6.60 -9.11 10.12
C TYR A 133 6.42 -9.33 8.60
N GLN A 134 5.24 -9.79 8.18
CA GLN A 134 4.97 -10.09 6.77
C GLN A 134 4.96 -8.84 5.92
N ILE A 135 4.39 -7.73 6.43
CA ILE A 135 4.42 -6.43 5.74
C ILE A 135 5.86 -5.93 5.62
N LYS A 136 6.63 -6.01 6.71
CA LYS A 136 8.04 -5.63 6.73
C LYS A 136 8.86 -6.42 5.70
N LEU A 137 8.69 -7.74 5.68
CA LEU A 137 9.36 -8.62 4.71
C LEU A 137 8.94 -8.30 3.27
N ALA A 138 7.66 -8.06 3.02
CA ALA A 138 7.14 -7.70 1.71
C ALA A 138 7.75 -6.39 1.19
N VAL A 139 7.80 -5.35 2.03
CA VAL A 139 8.43 -4.06 1.71
C VAL A 139 9.92 -4.25 1.40
N VAL A 140 10.69 -4.95 2.23
CA VAL A 140 12.13 -5.17 1.99
C VAL A 140 12.39 -6.00 0.72
N SER A 141 11.50 -6.94 0.40
CA SER A 141 11.64 -7.83 -0.76
C SER A 141 11.26 -7.17 -2.09
N ASN A 142 10.67 -5.98 -2.08
CA ASN A 142 10.18 -5.32 -3.28
C ASN A 142 11.30 -4.52 -4.01
N PRO A 143 11.50 -4.70 -5.34
CA PRO A 143 12.46 -3.91 -6.13
C PRO A 143 12.26 -2.40 -6.06
N LYS A 144 11.02 -1.94 -5.89
CA LYS A 144 10.64 -0.53 -5.92
C LYS A 144 10.79 0.15 -4.55
N THR A 145 11.14 -0.60 -3.51
CA THR A 145 11.38 -0.01 -2.20
C THR A 145 12.71 0.75 -2.23
N PRO A 146 12.74 2.01 -1.76
CA PRO A 146 13.99 2.76 -1.66
C PRO A 146 14.98 2.01 -0.78
N LEU A 147 16.25 2.01 -1.19
CA LEU A 147 17.31 1.30 -0.44
C LEU A 147 17.37 1.75 1.03
N ALA A 148 17.23 3.06 1.29
CA ALA A 148 17.26 3.60 2.65
C ALA A 148 16.15 3.00 3.53
N THR A 149 14.94 2.84 3.00
CA THR A 149 13.79 2.24 3.69
C THR A 149 14.02 0.76 3.94
N ALA A 150 14.47 0.01 2.93
CA ALA A 150 14.74 -1.42 3.06
C ALA A 150 15.84 -1.73 4.09
N MET A 151 16.90 -0.91 4.13
CA MET A 151 18.02 -1.10 5.07
C MET A 151 17.60 -0.92 6.53
N LYS A 152 16.66 0.00 6.84
CA LYS A 152 16.13 0.20 8.21
C LYS A 152 15.50 -1.06 8.79
N PHE A 153 14.89 -1.88 7.94
CA PHE A 153 14.15 -3.06 8.38
C PHE A 153 14.95 -4.36 8.28
N LEU A 154 16.08 -4.35 7.59
CA LEU A 154 16.89 -5.53 7.31
C LEU A 154 17.34 -6.24 8.59
N ASP A 155 17.77 -5.47 9.60
CA ASP A 155 18.22 -6.02 10.89
C ASP A 155 17.08 -6.60 11.74
N HIS A 156 15.82 -6.41 11.34
CA HIS A 156 14.65 -6.94 12.03
C HIS A 156 14.10 -8.21 11.36
N LEU A 157 14.73 -8.68 10.28
CA LEU A 157 14.32 -9.90 9.58
C LEU A 157 14.95 -11.15 10.19
N HIS A 158 14.25 -12.28 10.05
CA HIS A 158 14.74 -13.59 10.47
C HIS A 158 15.86 -14.08 9.53
N ASP A 159 16.73 -14.93 10.07
CA ASP A 159 17.90 -15.44 9.36
C ASP A 159 17.55 -16.21 8.08
N LYS A 160 16.43 -16.95 8.08
CA LYS A 160 15.93 -17.65 6.89
C LYS A 160 15.59 -16.66 5.77
N ASP A 161 14.98 -15.54 6.10
CA ASP A 161 14.58 -14.52 5.13
C ASP A 161 15.77 -13.68 4.68
N LEU A 162 16.72 -13.37 5.56
CA LEU A 162 18.01 -12.78 5.16
C LEU A 162 18.77 -13.67 4.17
N GLN A 163 18.75 -14.99 4.39
CA GLN A 163 19.34 -15.95 3.46
C GLN A 163 18.64 -15.91 2.10
N SER A 164 17.31 -15.85 2.08
CA SER A 164 16.51 -15.71 0.85
C SER A 164 16.78 -14.39 0.14
N LEU A 165 16.81 -13.27 0.86
CA LEU A 165 17.10 -11.93 0.33
C LEU A 165 18.51 -11.85 -0.26
N SER A 166 19.52 -12.46 0.39
CA SER A 166 20.90 -12.47 -0.12
C SER A 166 21.04 -13.16 -1.48
N ARG A 167 20.11 -14.06 -1.83
CA ARG A 167 20.07 -14.79 -3.10
C ARG A 167 19.09 -14.17 -4.11
N ASN A 168 18.29 -13.20 -3.68
CA ASN A 168 17.23 -12.62 -4.50
C ASN A 168 17.80 -11.62 -5.51
N LYS A 169 17.63 -11.92 -6.81
CA LYS A 169 18.06 -11.05 -7.92
C LYS A 169 17.06 -9.94 -8.26
N ASN A 170 15.88 -9.94 -7.63
CA ASN A 170 14.85 -8.93 -7.86
C ASN A 170 15.02 -7.67 -7.00
N ILE A 171 15.97 -7.65 -6.07
CA ILE A 171 16.22 -6.50 -5.19
C ILE A 171 17.56 -5.85 -5.53
N SER A 172 17.82 -4.66 -4.96
CA SER A 172 19.11 -4.00 -5.10
C SER A 172 20.27 -4.93 -4.67
N SER A 173 21.32 -4.98 -5.49
CA SER A 173 22.52 -5.79 -5.20
C SER A 173 23.18 -5.40 -3.88
N VAL A 174 23.08 -4.12 -3.50
CA VAL A 174 23.57 -3.60 -2.22
C VAL A 174 22.78 -4.19 -1.05
N LEU A 175 21.45 -4.27 -1.19
CA LEU A 175 20.57 -4.85 -0.17
C LEU A 175 20.84 -6.35 -0.01
N ALA A 176 20.92 -7.10 -1.11
CA ALA A 176 21.24 -8.53 -1.08
C ALA A 176 22.61 -8.82 -0.43
N ARG A 177 23.64 -8.04 -0.78
CA ARG A 177 24.97 -8.17 -0.18
C ARG A 177 24.96 -7.85 1.31
N THR A 178 24.22 -6.83 1.73
CA THR A 178 24.09 -6.46 3.14
C THR A 178 23.36 -7.54 3.91
N ALA A 179 22.29 -8.12 3.37
CA ALA A 179 21.56 -9.24 3.98
C ALA A 179 22.50 -10.42 4.27
N GLY A 180 23.36 -10.77 3.31
CA GLY A 180 24.38 -11.81 3.50
C GLY A 180 25.41 -11.48 4.58
N ARG A 181 25.86 -10.22 4.66
CA ARG A 181 26.78 -9.77 5.71
C ARG A 181 26.14 -9.83 7.11
N THR A 182 24.90 -9.37 7.25
CA THR A 182 24.15 -9.44 8.51
C THR A 182 23.99 -10.89 8.97
N LEU A 183 23.70 -11.81 8.04
CA LEU A 183 23.59 -13.24 8.36
C LEU A 183 24.91 -13.84 8.86
N ILE A 184 26.05 -13.49 8.25
CA ILE A 184 27.37 -13.96 8.69
C ILE A 184 27.68 -13.41 10.09
N LYS A 185 27.42 -12.12 10.32
CA LYS A 185 27.63 -11.46 11.62
C LYS A 185 26.80 -12.07 12.76
N ARG A 186 25.64 -12.68 12.47
CA ARG A 186 24.80 -13.36 13.48
C ARG A 186 25.25 -14.78 13.79
N LYS A 187 25.97 -15.42 12.87
CA LYS A 187 26.40 -16.82 12.97
C LYS A 187 27.82 -16.99 13.51
N GLY A 188 28.66 -15.96 13.39
CA GLY A 188 29.98 -15.89 14.00
C GLY A 188 29.93 -15.11 15.31
#